data_AF-A0A6H2D135-F1
#
_entry.id   AF-A0A6H2D135-F1
#
_cell.length_a   1.000
_cell.length_b   1.000
_cell.length_c   1.000
_cell.angle_alpha   90.00
_cell.angle_beta   90.00
_cell.angle_gamma   90.00
#
_symmetry.space_group_name_H-M   'P 1'
#
loop_
_entity.id
_entity.type
_entity.pdbx_description
1 polymer ?
#
loop_
_entity_poly.entity_id
_entity_poly.type
_entity_poly.pdbx_seq_one_letter_code
_entity_poly.pdbx_strand_id
1 'polypeptide(L)' 'MGQYAAFGDTPSLIDQVKILADDELLDFWEETQQLAKMLDQQQEVDFDYNPEYERVILQELQFRTCCKSQF' A
#
# COMPACT_ATOMS: atom_id res chain seq x y z
N MET A 1 3.93 24.88 13.26
CA MET A 1 3.81 23.71 14.15
C MET A 1 3.63 22.47 13.27
N GLY A 2 4.70 21.97 12.68
CA GLY A 2 4.70 20.68 11.99
C GLY A 2 5.41 19.70 12.89
N GLN A 3 4.65 18.86 13.61
CA GLN A 3 5.24 17.78 14.39
C GLN A 3 5.43 16.62 13.42
N TYR A 4 6.68 16.43 12.99
CA TYR A 4 7.11 15.21 12.30
C TYR A 4 6.88 14.06 13.29
N ALA A 5 6.01 13.11 12.93
CA ALA A 5 5.74 11.95 13.77
C ALA A 5 7.08 11.29 14.11
N ALA A 6 7.34 11.08 15.40
CA ALA A 6 8.53 10.39 15.85
C ALA A 6 8.58 9.02 15.17
N PHE A 7 9.64 8.75 14.41
CA PHE A 7 9.91 7.50 13.68
C PHE A 7 10.03 6.24 14.58
N GLY A 8 9.58 6.30 15.84
CA GLY A 8 9.63 5.22 16.82
C GLY A 8 8.30 4.48 17.02
N ASP A 9 7.16 5.09 16.64
CA ASP A 9 5.81 4.52 16.82
C ASP A 9 5.08 4.27 15.50
N THR A 10 5.77 4.34 14.35
CA THR A 10 5.13 3.99 13.08
C THR A 10 4.85 2.49 13.07
N PRO A 11 3.58 2.05 13.05
CA PRO A 11 3.24 0.63 12.93
C PRO A 11 3.91 0.05 11.68
N SER A 12 4.23 -1.25 11.70
CA SER A 12 4.85 -1.87 10.52
C SER A 12 3.94 -1.68 9.30
N LEU A 13 4.50 -1.69 8.10
CA LEU A 13 3.72 -1.60 6.86
C LEU A 13 2.56 -2.62 6.84
N ILE A 14 2.80 -3.82 7.38
CA ILE A 14 1.78 -4.87 7.51
C ILE A 14 0.66 -4.42 8.44
N ASP A 15 0.99 -3.81 9.57
CA ASP A 15 -0.01 -3.32 10.53
C ASP A 15 -0.80 -2.14 9.95
N GLN A 16 -0.15 -1.25 9.19
CA GLN A 16 -0.81 -0.15 8.47
C GLN A 16 -1.80 -0.67 7.43
N VAL A 17 -1.43 -1.69 6.66
CA VAL A 17 -2.32 -2.28 5.64
C VAL A 17 -3.50 -3.02 6.27
N LYS A 18 -3.29 -3.66 7.42
CA LYS A 18 -4.34 -4.40 8.14
C LYS A 18 -5.42 -3.51 8.77
N ILE A 19 -5.10 -2.28 9.14
CA ILE A 19 -6.07 -1.36 9.73
C ILE A 19 -6.99 -0.71 8.70
N LEU A 20 -6.64 -0.76 7.41
CA LEU A 20 -7.47 -0.20 6.33
C LEU A 20 -8.76 -1.00 6.15
N ALA A 21 -9.88 -0.32 5.95
CA ALA A 21 -11.10 -0.95 5.49
C ALA A 21 -10.94 -1.52 4.06
N ASP A 22 -11.89 -2.33 3.62
CA ASP A 22 -11.77 -3.02 2.32
C ASP A 22 -11.79 -2.05 1.14
N ASP A 23 -12.66 -1.04 1.19
CA ASP A 23 -12.75 0.06 0.24
C ASP A 23 -11.49 0.92 0.29
N GLU A 24 -11.05 1.33 1.48
CA GLU A 24 -9.82 2.11 1.65
C GLU A 24 -8.57 1.40 1.10
N LEU A 25 -8.46 0.08 1.30
CA LEU A 25 -7.36 -0.73 0.79
C LEU A 25 -7.38 -0.83 -0.74
N LEU A 26 -8.56 -0.93 -1.34
CA LEU A 26 -8.73 -0.99 -2.79
C LEU A 26 -8.41 0.35 -3.45
N ASP A 27 -8.88 1.45 -2.86
CA ASP A 27 -8.57 2.81 -3.33
C ASP A 27 -7.05 3.04 -3.28
N PHE A 28 -6.42 2.70 -2.16
CA PHE A 28 -4.97 2.82 -1.99
C PHE A 28 -4.16 1.99 -3.01
N TRP A 29 -4.62 0.77 -3.30
CA TRP A 29 -4.03 -0.06 -4.34
C TRP A 29 -4.15 0.59 -5.72
N GLU A 30 -5.33 1.12 -6.06
CA GLU A 30 -5.56 1.78 -7.35
C GLU A 30 -4.65 3.00 -7.52
N GLU A 31 -4.57 3.87 -6.51
CA GLU A 31 -3.72 5.06 -6.51
C GLU A 31 -2.24 4.69 -6.72
N THR A 32 -1.76 3.66 -6.02
CA THR A 32 -0.38 3.16 -6.16
C THR A 32 -0.11 2.70 -7.60
N GLN A 33 -1.06 2.00 -8.23
CA GLN A 33 -0.95 1.56 -9.61
C GLN A 33 -0.99 2.72 -10.61
N GLN A 34 -1.80 3.75 -10.35
CA GLN A 34 -1.84 4.97 -11.17
C GLN A 34 -0.50 5.72 -11.09
N LEU A 35 0.06 5.88 -9.88
CA LEU A 35 1.38 6.47 -9.66
C LEU A 35 2.47 5.69 -10.39
N ALA A 36 2.49 4.36 -10.27
CA ALA A 36 3.46 3.51 -10.97
C ALA A 36 3.40 3.70 -12.50
N LYS A 37 2.20 3.79 -13.09
CA LYS A 37 2.04 4.06 -14.53
C LYS A 37 2.54 5.44 -14.93
N MET A 38 2.31 6.46 -14.10
CA MET A 38 2.81 7.81 -14.36
C MET A 38 4.35 7.85 -14.32
N LEU A 39 4.96 7.16 -13.35
CA LEU A 39 6.41 7.05 -13.23
C LEU A 39 7.02 6.33 -14.45
N ASP A 40 6.40 5.23 -14.90
CA ASP A 40 6.84 4.47 -16.08
C ASP A 40 6.77 5.32 -17.37
N GLN A 41 5.71 6.10 -17.53
CA GLN A 41 5.54 7.01 -18.68
C GLN A 41 6.56 8.15 -18.72
N GLN A 42 7.11 8.54 -17.57
CA GLN A 42 8.05 9.67 -17.51
C GLN A 42 9.50 9.28 -17.83
N GLN A 43 9.85 8.00 -18.00
CA GLN A 43 11.20 7.48 -18.36
C GLN A 43 12.37 8.07 -17.53
N GLU A 44 12.09 8.75 -16.42
CA GLU A 44 13.02 9.63 -15.72
C GLU A 44 12.81 9.50 -14.21
N VAL A 45 12.72 8.28 -13.67
CA VAL A 45 12.82 8.19 -12.22
C VAL A 45 13.48 6.90 -11.77
N ASP A 46 14.74 7.06 -11.34
CA ASP A 46 15.45 6.23 -10.36
C ASP A 46 14.74 6.35 -8.99
N PHE A 47 13.40 6.20 -8.98
CA PHE A 47 12.61 6.18 -7.77
C PHE A 47 12.86 4.81 -7.15
N ASP A 48 13.21 4.79 -5.87
CA ASP A 48 13.31 3.57 -5.07
C ASP A 48 11.88 3.01 -4.93
N TYR A 49 11.40 2.40 -6.02
CA TYR A 49 10.14 1.67 -6.04
C TYR A 49 10.32 0.54 -5.04
N ASN A 50 9.73 0.68 -3.87
CA ASN A 50 9.89 -0.31 -2.83
C ASN A 50 8.87 -1.44 -3.08
N PRO A 51 9.31 -2.61 -3.61
CA PRO A 51 8.42 -3.70 -3.95
C PRO A 51 7.76 -4.34 -2.72
N GLU A 52 8.24 -4.02 -1.50
CA GLU A 52 7.65 -4.54 -0.27
C GLU A 52 6.25 -3.97 -0.02
N TYR A 53 5.98 -2.72 -0.41
CA TYR A 53 4.66 -2.10 -0.31
C TYR A 53 3.62 -2.85 -1.15
N GLU A 54 3.90 -3.02 -2.44
CA GLU A 54 3.03 -3.77 -3.35
C GLU A 54 2.82 -5.20 -2.84
N ARG A 55 3.89 -5.87 -2.38
CA ARG A 55 3.79 -7.24 -1.89
C ARG A 55 2.85 -7.36 -0.69
N VAL A 56 2.93 -6.44 0.28
CA VAL A 56 2.08 -6.47 1.48
C VAL A 56 0.63 -6.19 1.12
N ILE A 57 0.36 -5.22 0.25
CA ILE A 57 -1.00 -4.90 -0.23
C ILE A 57 -1.61 -6.11 -0.95
N LEU A 58 -0.87 -6.73 -1.87
CA LEU A 58 -1.35 -7.91 -2.60
C LEU A 58 -1.61 -9.11 -1.68
N GLN A 59 -0.76 -9.32 -0.68
CA GLN A 59 -0.96 -10.38 0.31
C GLN A 59 -2.25 -10.17 1.12
N GLU A 60 -2.52 -8.95 1.57
CA GLU A 60 -3.74 -8.64 2.31
C GLU A 60 -4.98 -8.75 1.42
N LEU A 61 -4.93 -8.22 0.19
CA LEU A 61 -6.03 -8.34 -0.78
C LEU A 61 -6.36 -9.81 -1.08
N GLN A 62 -5.34 -10.65 -1.26
CA GLN A 62 -5.53 -12.09 -1.47
C GLN A 62 -6.12 -12.76 -0.22
N PHE A 63 -5.62 -12.42 0.97
CA PHE A 63 -6.12 -12.94 2.24
C PHE A 63 -7.61 -12.61 2.43
N ARG A 64 -7.99 -11.34 2.24
CA ARG A 64 -9.39 -10.89 2.35
C ARG A 64 -10.28 -11.54 1.31
N THR A 65 -9.83 -11.66 0.07
CA THR A 65 -10.61 -12.32 -0.99
C THR A 65 -10.85 -13.80 -0.68
N CYS A 66 -9.83 -14.50 -0.17
CA CYS A 66 -9.93 -15.91 0.23
C CYS A 66 -10.84 -16.10 1.44
N CYS A 67 -10.68 -15.29 2.49
CA CYS A 67 -11.48 -15.38 3.70
C CYS A 67 -12.93 -14.93 3.50
N LYS A 68 -13.18 -13.94 2.62
CA LYS A 68 -14.54 -13.49 2.29
C LYS A 68 -15.31 -14.51 1.43
N SER A 69 -14.62 -15.41 0.73
CA SER A 69 -15.27 -16.52 0.01
C SER A 69 -15.82 -17.63 0.92
N GLN A 70 -15.60 -17.54 2.25
CA GLN A 70 -16.02 -18.56 3.21
C GLN A 70 -17.30 -18.22 4.01
N PHE A 71 -17.98 -17.11 3.70
CA PHE A 71 -19.26 -16.73 4.32
C PHE A 71 -20.37 -16.53 3.29
#